data_AF-A0A0G0X1X6-F1
#
_entry.id   AF-A0A0G0X1X6-F1
#
_cell.length_a   1.000
_cell.length_b   1.000
_cell.length_c   1.000
_cell.angle_alpha   90.00
_cell.angle_beta   90.00
_cell.angle_gamma   90.00
#
_symmetry.space_group_name_H-M   'P 1'
#
loop_
_entity.id
_entity.type
_entity.pdbx_description
1 polymer ?
#
loop_
_entity_poly.entity_id
_entity_poly.type
_entity_poly.pdbx_seq_one_letter_code
_entity_poly.pdbx_strand_id
1 'polypeptide(L)' 'ILPQTLDIMNVYAHAAGYPAVKSFDAYEVHGDSEGWLASIGIPALTVELSTHDTIEWDKNLAGIEALFTYFSR' A
#
# COMPACT_ATOMS: atom_id res chain seq x y z
N ILE A 1 -11.09 6.84 -2.89
CA ILE A 1 -9.99 5.96 -3.33
C ILE A 1 -9.87 6.07 -4.84
N LEU A 2 -8.69 6.38 -5.36
CA LEU A 2 -8.43 6.46 -6.80
C LEU A 2 -8.36 5.04 -7.40
N PRO A 3 -8.75 4.81 -8.66
CA PRO A 3 -8.62 3.48 -9.29
C PRO A 3 -7.19 2.94 -9.22
N GLN A 4 -6.21 3.78 -9.52
CA GLN A 4 -4.79 3.41 -9.48
C GLN A 4 -4.30 3.05 -8.08
N THR A 5 -4.90 3.61 -7.01
CA THR A 5 -4.62 3.20 -5.63
C THR A 5 -4.95 1.72 -5.41
N LEU A 6 -6.07 1.25 -5.97
CA LEU A 6 -6.48 -0.15 -5.85
C LEU A 6 -5.54 -1.07 -6.63
N ASP A 7 -5.07 -0.63 -7.80
CA ASP A 7 -4.14 -1.40 -8.62
C ASP A 7 -2.80 -1.60 -7.90
N ILE A 8 -2.17 -0.51 -7.43
CA ILE A 8 -0.88 -0.56 -6.74
C ILE A 8 -0.98 -1.32 -5.40
N MET A 9 -2.10 -1.21 -4.69
CA MET A 9 -2.38 -1.99 -3.48
C MET A 9 -2.37 -3.49 -3.78
N ASN A 10 -3.10 -3.93 -4.81
CA ASN A 10 -3.17 -5.35 -5.16
C ASN A 10 -1.82 -5.87 -5.66
N VAL A 11 -1.09 -5.09 -6.46
CA VAL A 11 0.26 -5.46 -6.94
C VAL A 11 1.22 -5.64 -5.76
N TYR A 12 1.29 -4.66 -4.86
CA TYR A 12 2.17 -4.70 -3.71
C TYR A 12 1.79 -5.85 -2.77
N ALA A 13 0.51 -5.95 -2.39
CA ALA A 13 0.03 -6.95 -1.44
C ALA A 13 0.25 -8.38 -1.95
N HIS A 14 0.01 -8.63 -3.24
CA HIS A 14 0.24 -9.94 -3.85
C HIS A 14 1.72 -10.33 -3.82
N ALA A 15 2.63 -9.42 -4.20
CA ALA A 15 4.06 -9.70 -4.23
C ALA A 15 4.68 -9.82 -2.84
N ALA A 16 4.27 -8.97 -1.90
CA ALA A 16 4.77 -8.95 -0.53
C ALA A 16 4.10 -10.00 0.38
N GLY A 17 3.00 -10.62 -0.05
CA GLY A 17 2.26 -11.60 0.75
C GLY A 17 1.48 -10.98 1.93
N TYR A 18 1.06 -9.73 1.80
CA TYR A 18 0.14 -9.08 2.74
C TYR A 18 -1.32 -9.25 2.29
N PRO A 19 -2.29 -9.24 3.21
CA PRO A 19 -3.69 -9.13 2.82
C PRO A 19 -3.97 -7.75 2.21
N ALA A 20 -4.66 -7.73 1.07
CA ALA A 20 -5.13 -6.48 0.46
C ALA A 20 -6.40 -6.01 1.17
N VAL A 21 -6.35 -4.83 1.80
CA VAL A 21 -7.48 -4.22 2.51
C VAL A 21 -7.84 -2.89 1.87
N LYS A 22 -9.02 -2.82 1.26
CA LYS A 22 -9.45 -1.64 0.48
C LYS A 22 -9.68 -0.39 1.34
N SER A 23 -10.12 -0.56 2.58
CA SER A 23 -10.41 0.53 3.51
C SER A 23 -10.05 0.07 4.92
N PHE A 24 -9.33 0.90 5.65
CA PHE A 24 -9.06 0.69 7.06
C PHE A 24 -10.19 1.33 7.87
N ASP A 25 -10.91 0.54 8.67
CA ASP A 25 -12.10 0.96 9.41
C ASP A 25 -12.07 0.54 10.89
N ALA A 26 -10.89 0.17 11.42
CA ALA A 26 -10.74 -0.22 12.82
C ALA A 26 -11.01 0.93 13.80
N TYR A 27 -10.80 2.18 13.36
CA TYR A 27 -11.11 3.41 14.09
C TYR A 27 -11.16 4.60 13.12
N GLU A 28 -11.68 5.73 13.59
CA GLU A 28 -11.72 6.98 12.83
C GLU A 28 -10.31 7.56 12.67
N VAL A 29 -9.99 7.94 11.43
CA VAL A 29 -8.69 8.51 11.06
C VAL A 29 -8.92 9.85 10.36
N HIS A 30 -8.12 10.85 10.71
CA HIS A 30 -8.14 12.18 10.10
C HIS A 30 -6.73 12.65 9.78
N GLY A 31 -6.54 13.23 8.60
CA GLY A 31 -5.27 13.83 8.21
C GLY A 31 -4.13 12.84 8.01
N ASP A 32 -4.46 11.58 7.71
CA ASP A 32 -3.50 10.57 7.27
C ASP A 32 -2.85 10.96 5.94
N SER A 33 -1.63 10.46 5.72
CA SER A 33 -0.79 10.88 4.60
C SER A 33 -1.38 10.42 3.27
N GLU A 34 -1.89 9.20 3.21
CA GLU A 34 -2.52 8.62 2.03
C GLU A 34 -3.83 9.32 1.66
N GLY A 35 -4.63 9.71 2.65
CA GLY A 35 -5.87 10.48 2.47
C GLY A 35 -5.59 11.88 1.93
N TRP A 36 -4.55 12.56 2.46
CA TRP A 36 -4.12 13.85 1.93
C TRP A 36 -3.57 13.72 0.50
N LEU A 37 -2.70 12.75 0.23
CA LEU A 37 -2.17 12.48 -1.12
C LEU A 37 -3.30 12.17 -2.12
N ALA A 38 -4.28 11.37 -1.72
CA ALA A 38 -5.44 11.07 -2.55
C ALA A 38 -6.28 12.32 -2.86
N SER A 39 -6.38 13.28 -1.92
CA SER A 39 -7.11 14.54 -2.12
C SER A 39 -6.49 15.43 -3.21
N ILE A 40 -5.19 15.28 -3.47
CA ILE A 40 -4.45 15.97 -4.54
C ILE A 40 -4.18 15.08 -5.75
N GLY A 41 -4.88 13.94 -5.86
CA GLY A 41 -4.82 13.06 -7.02
C GLY A 41 -3.58 12.16 -7.08
N ILE A 42 -2.84 12.01 -5.99
CA ILE A 42 -1.67 11.12 -5.91
C ILE A 42 -2.11 9.77 -5.31
N PRO A 43 -1.99 8.65 -6.05
CA PRO A 43 -2.25 7.32 -5.51
C PRO A 43 -1.25 6.98 -4.39
N ALA A 44 -1.75 6.60 -3.24
CA ALA A 44 -0.97 6.19 -2.08
C ALA A 44 -1.61 4.97 -1.39
N LEU A 45 -0.79 4.18 -0.70
CA LEU A 45 -1.20 3.03 0.11
C LEU A 45 -0.36 3.00 1.39
N THR A 46 -0.95 2.48 2.46
CA THR A 46 -0.27 2.23 3.74
C THR A 46 0.02 0.74 3.86
N VAL A 47 1.24 0.39 4.23
CA VAL A 47 1.65 -1.01 4.50
C VAL A 47 1.78 -1.20 5.99
N GLU A 48 0.83 -1.91 6.57
CA GLU A 48 0.90 -2.35 7.96
C GLU A 48 1.68 -3.67 8.03
N LEU A 49 2.83 -3.66 8.73
CA LEU A 49 3.65 -4.84 8.91
C LEU A 49 2.91 -5.87 9.78
N SER A 50 3.26 -7.15 9.63
CA SER A 50 2.63 -8.24 10.37
C SER A 50 2.98 -8.19 11.87
N THR A 51 4.15 -7.63 12.21
CA THR A 51 4.57 -7.35 13.59
C THR A 51 5.44 -6.10 13.66
N HIS A 52 5.42 -5.44 14.82
CA HIS A 52 6.35 -4.38 15.21
C HIS A 52 7.81 -4.84 15.45
N ASP A 53 8.06 -6.14 15.56
CA ASP A 53 9.37 -6.70 15.95
C ASP A 53 10.35 -6.88 14.78
N THR A 54 9.87 -6.87 13.54
CA THR A 54 10.68 -7.19 12.36
C THR A 54 10.39 -6.24 11.22
N ILE A 55 11.38 -6.03 10.36
CA ILE A 55 11.25 -5.15 9.19
C ILE A 55 10.63 -5.83 7.96
N GLU A 56 10.46 -7.16 8.01
CA GLU A 56 9.91 -7.95 6.91
C GLU A 56 10.58 -7.66 5.55
N TRP A 57 11.91 -7.57 5.56
CA TRP A 57 12.72 -7.05 4.44
C TRP A 57 12.39 -7.69 3.10
N ASP A 58 12.43 -9.03 3.02
CA ASP A 58 12.21 -9.75 1.76
C ASP A 58 10.79 -9.53 1.21
N LYS A 59 9.78 -9.40 2.09
CA LYS A 59 8.40 -9.11 1.69
C LYS A 59 8.29 -7.71 1.10
N ASN A 60 8.84 -6.72 1.80
CA ASN A 60 8.75 -5.32 1.39
C ASN A 60 9.59 -5.01 0.15
N LEU A 61 10.74 -5.68 -0.02
CA LEU A 61 11.54 -5.60 -1.23
C LEU A 61 10.77 -6.13 -2.44
N ALA A 62 10.17 -7.33 -2.34
CA ALA A 62 9.35 -7.90 -3.39
C ALA A 62 8.17 -6.99 -3.77
N GLY A 63 7.53 -6.35 -2.78
CA GLY A 63 6.46 -5.37 -3.02
C GLY A 63 6.92 -4.15 -3.82
N ILE A 64 8.08 -3.57 -3.47
CA ILE A 64 8.62 -2.41 -4.19
C ILE A 64 9.07 -2.76 -5.62
N GLU A 65 9.73 -3.91 -5.80
CA GLU A 65 10.12 -4.40 -7.15
C GLU A 65 8.89 -4.62 -8.05
N ALA A 66 7.80 -5.13 -7.48
CA ALA A 66 6.54 -5.29 -8.19
C ALA A 66 5.93 -3.94 -8.61
N LEU A 67 6.00 -2.91 -7.75
CA LEU A 67 5.55 -1.55 -8.10
C LEU A 67 6.41 -0.95 -9.22
N PHE A 68 7.74 -1.05 -9.14
CA PHE A 68 8.60 -0.59 -10.23
C PHE A 68 8.27 -1.27 -11.55
N THR A 69 8.02 -2.59 -11.52
CA THR A 69 7.59 -3.35 -12.70
C THR A 69 6.22 -2.90 -13.23
N TYR A 70 5.28 -2.54 -12.35
CA TYR A 70 3.96 -2.02 -12.75
C TYR A 70 4.09 -0.67 -13.48
N PHE A 71 4.97 0.21 -13.02
CA PHE A 71 5.17 1.55 -13.60
C PHE A 71 6.17 1.59 -14.77
N SER A 72 6.95 0.55 -14.99
CA SER A 72 7.91 0.49 -16.10
C SER A 72 7.30 0.01 -17.42
N ARG A 73 5.99 -0.22 -17.47
CA ARG A 73 5.23 -0.65 -18.66
C ARG A 73 4.52 0.53 -19.29
#